data_AF-A0A3D8ULN7-F1
#
_entry.id   AF-A0A3D8ULN7-F1
#
_cell.length_a   1.000
_cell.length_b   1.000
_cell.length_c   1.000
_cell.angle_alpha   90.00
_cell.angle_beta   90.00
_cell.angle_gamma   90.00
#
_symmetry.space_group_name_H-M   'P 1'
#
loop_
_entity.id
_entity.type
_entity.pdbx_description
1 polymer ?
#
loop_
_entity_poly.entity_id
_entity_poly.type
_entity_poly.pdbx_seq_one_letter_code
_entity_poly.pdbx_strand_id
1 'polypeptide(L)'
;GIAHGPKGQLAYKTRKLNKSEKKQSIASLISDKNKNKDLLVLNDFNNQIKKTKEMNLILKKFEITDSLIILDKSSKEKVEKSMRNIPNIKVTDINHFSAFDIIKFKKIVFTESSVKELEKRYA
;
A
#
# COMPACT_ATOMS: atom_id res chain seq x y z
N GLY A 1 17.77 -25.80 -35.66
CA GLY A 1 17.73 -24.71 -34.67
C GLY A 1 16.67 -23.71 -35.09
N ILE A 2 15.97 -23.08 -34.15
CA ILE A 2 14.93 -22.08 -34.45
C ILE A 2 15.62 -20.72 -34.66
N ALA A 3 15.58 -20.19 -35.88
CA ALA A 3 16.03 -18.82 -36.14
C ALA A 3 15.07 -17.84 -35.44
N HIS A 4 15.60 -16.81 -34.77
CA HIS A 4 14.84 -15.79 -34.04
C HIS A 4 13.95 -16.29 -32.88
N GLY A 5 14.50 -17.15 -32.01
CA GLY A 5 13.88 -17.47 -30.72
C GLY A 5 13.68 -16.25 -29.80
N PRO A 6 12.91 -16.40 -28.70
CA PRO A 6 12.58 -15.30 -27.80
C PRO A 6 13.85 -14.68 -27.21
N LYS A 7 14.01 -13.36 -27.40
CA LYS A 7 15.22 -12.58 -27.03
C LYS A 7 15.37 -12.30 -25.52
N GLY A 8 14.62 -13.02 -24.69
CA GLY A 8 14.65 -12.87 -23.23
C GLY A 8 14.23 -11.49 -22.72
N GLN A 9 14.47 -11.25 -21.44
CA GLN A 9 14.00 -10.06 -20.73
C GLN A 9 14.72 -8.76 -21.17
N LEU A 10 15.92 -8.87 -21.75
CA LEU A 10 16.72 -7.77 -22.27
C LEU A 10 16.08 -7.07 -23.49
N ALA A 11 15.11 -7.72 -24.13
CA ALA A 11 14.37 -7.14 -25.25
C ALA A 11 13.26 -6.16 -24.82
N TYR A 12 12.85 -6.16 -23.54
CA TYR A 12 11.83 -5.23 -23.05
C TYR A 12 12.45 -3.84 -22.79
N LYS A 13 12.04 -2.84 -23.56
CA LYS A 13 12.47 -1.45 -23.38
C LYS A 13 11.85 -0.87 -22.10
N THR A 14 12.69 -0.58 -21.10
CA THR A 14 12.24 0.16 -19.90
C THR A 14 11.94 1.60 -20.26
N ARG A 15 10.69 2.03 -20.04
CA ARG A 15 10.24 3.41 -20.30
C ARG A 15 10.11 4.13 -18.96
N LYS A 16 10.83 5.24 -18.80
CA LYS A 16 10.74 6.08 -17.60
C LYS A 16 9.64 7.12 -17.79
N LEU A 17 8.78 7.26 -16.78
CA LEU A 17 7.77 8.33 -16.68
C LEU A 17 8.34 9.57 -15.97
N ASN A 18 7.78 10.74 -16.27
CA ASN A 18 8.15 11.98 -15.62
C ASN A 18 7.75 11.96 -14.14
N LYS A 19 8.45 12.75 -13.32
CA LYS A 19 8.18 12.81 -11.87
C LYS A 19 6.77 13.35 -11.58
N SER A 20 6.33 14.36 -12.33
CA SER A 20 4.99 14.95 -12.23
C SER A 20 3.89 13.95 -12.55
N GLU A 21 4.02 13.22 -13.67
CA GLU A 21 3.07 12.18 -14.09
C GLU A 21 2.94 11.08 -13.04
N LYS A 22 4.07 10.64 -12.45
CA LYS A 22 4.05 9.69 -11.34
C LYS A 22 3.29 10.23 -10.13
N LYS A 23 3.54 11.49 -9.74
CA LYS A 23 2.83 12.15 -8.63
C LYS A 23 1.32 12.18 -8.89
N GLN A 24 0.93 12.61 -10.09
CA GLN A 24 -0.47 12.72 -10.50
C GLN A 24 -1.17 11.37 -10.56
N SER A 25 -0.50 10.32 -11.03
CA SER A 25 -1.08 8.97 -11.09
C SER A 25 -1.49 8.47 -9.71
N ILE A 26 -0.66 8.69 -8.68
CA ILE A 26 -0.95 8.28 -7.30
C ILE A 26 -2.13 9.08 -6.74
N ALA A 27 -2.14 10.41 -6.93
CA ALA A 27 -3.23 11.26 -6.48
C ALA A 27 -4.57 10.87 -7.13
N SER A 28 -4.55 10.59 -8.44
CA SER A 28 -5.73 10.14 -9.18
C SER A 28 -6.27 8.81 -8.64
N LEU A 29 -5.39 7.85 -8.38
CA LEU A 29 -5.80 6.54 -7.85
C LEU A 29 -6.36 6.64 -6.43
N ILE A 30 -5.77 7.47 -5.57
CA ILE A 30 -6.29 7.69 -4.21
C ILE A 30 -7.67 8.37 -4.28
N SER A 31 -7.84 9.35 -5.18
CA SER A 31 -9.14 9.99 -5.41
C SER A 31 -10.20 8.98 -5.86
N ASP A 32 -9.85 8.06 -6.76
CA ASP A 32 -10.73 7.00 -7.23
C ASP A 32 -11.14 6.03 -6.11
N LYS A 33 -10.18 5.59 -5.29
CA LYS A 33 -10.45 4.76 -4.10
C LYS A 33 -11.37 5.46 -3.10
N ASN A 34 -11.22 6.78 -2.91
CA ASN A 34 -12.10 7.56 -2.05
C ASN A 34 -13.53 7.64 -2.63
N LYS A 35 -13.68 7.86 -3.94
CA LYS A 35 -15.00 7.87 -4.61
C LYS A 35 -15.71 6.53 -4.47
N ASN A 36 -14.97 5.42 -4.57
CA ASN A 36 -15.50 4.06 -4.44
C ASN A 36 -15.70 3.62 -2.98
N LYS A 37 -15.44 4.48 -2.00
CA LYS A 37 -15.50 4.17 -0.55
C LYS A 37 -14.58 3.01 -0.13
N ASP A 38 -13.51 2.77 -0.90
CA ASP A 38 -12.49 1.75 -0.64
C ASP A 38 -11.30 2.30 0.18
N LEU A 39 -11.39 3.55 0.64
CA LEU A 39 -10.39 4.19 1.49
C LEU A 39 -10.89 4.22 2.94
N LEU A 40 -10.05 3.74 3.86
CA LEU A 40 -10.30 3.75 5.30
C LEU A 40 -9.16 4.47 6.03
N VAL A 41 -9.51 5.25 7.05
CA VAL A 41 -8.53 5.88 7.94
C VAL A 41 -8.72 5.32 9.35
N LEU A 42 -7.63 4.88 9.96
CA LEU A 42 -7.57 4.36 11.32
C LEU A 42 -6.76 5.31 12.21
N ASN A 43 -7.01 5.23 13.51
CA ASN A 43 -6.19 5.93 14.50
C ASN A 43 -4.80 5.29 14.60
N ASP A 44 -3.83 6.07 15.06
CA ASP A 44 -2.45 5.60 15.23
C ASP A 44 -2.34 4.47 16.26
N PHE A 45 -1.42 3.54 16.02
CA PHE A 45 -1.21 2.40 16.92
C PHE A 45 -0.29 2.80 18.07
N ASN A 46 -0.89 3.14 19.20
CA ASN A 46 -0.13 3.43 20.43
C ASN A 46 0.48 2.16 21.04
N ASN A 47 -0.30 1.07 21.08
CA ASN A 47 0.11 -0.19 21.70
C ASN A 47 0.83 -1.12 20.71
N GLN A 48 1.78 -1.90 21.22
CA GLN A 48 2.49 -2.90 20.43
C GLN A 48 1.70 -4.21 20.33
N ILE A 49 1.28 -4.57 19.12
CA ILE A 49 0.54 -5.83 18.86
C ILE A 49 1.48 -6.81 18.15
N LYS A 50 1.96 -7.82 18.88
CA LYS A 50 2.89 -8.82 18.36
C LYS A 50 2.20 -10.08 17.81
N LYS A 51 0.97 -10.37 18.24
CA LYS A 51 0.27 -11.61 17.85
C LYS A 51 -0.58 -11.41 16.59
N THR A 52 -0.37 -12.29 15.61
CA THR A 52 -1.12 -12.32 14.34
C THR A 52 -2.61 -12.60 14.55
N LYS A 53 -2.96 -13.44 15.52
CA LYS A 53 -4.36 -13.79 15.85
C LYS A 53 -5.16 -12.57 16.31
N GLU A 54 -4.59 -11.75 17.18
CA GLU A 54 -5.21 -10.52 17.69
C GLU A 54 -5.41 -9.53 16.55
N MET A 55 -4.38 -9.34 15.72
CA MET A 55 -4.45 -8.45 14.57
C MET A 55 -5.50 -8.91 13.53
N ASN A 56 -5.56 -10.21 13.23
CA ASN A 56 -6.56 -10.78 12.32
C ASN A 56 -7.99 -10.52 12.81
N LEU A 57 -8.23 -10.55 14.12
CA LEU A 57 -9.54 -10.26 14.69
C LEU A 57 -9.93 -8.78 14.50
N ILE A 58 -8.97 -7.87 14.69
CA ILE A 58 -9.15 -6.44 14.42
C ILE A 58 -9.47 -6.21 12.94
N LEU A 59 -8.65 -6.77 12.04
CA LEU A 59 -8.81 -6.59 10.60
C LEU A 59 -10.16 -7.14 10.09
N LYS A 60 -10.61 -8.29 10.60
CA LYS A 60 -11.93 -8.84 10.30
C LYS A 60 -13.06 -7.92 10.76
N LYS A 61 -12.93 -7.29 11.94
CA LYS A 61 -13.94 -6.36 12.48
C LYS A 61 -14.13 -5.13 11.60
N PHE A 62 -13.08 -4.69 10.91
CA PHE A 62 -13.11 -3.57 9.96
C PHE A 62 -13.29 -4.02 8.49
N GLU A 63 -13.54 -5.30 8.24
CA GLU A 63 -13.68 -5.88 6.90
C GLU A 63 -12.48 -5.57 5.97
N ILE A 64 -11.28 -5.63 6.54
CA ILE A 64 -9.99 -5.41 5.85
C ILE A 64 -9.46 -6.79 5.45
N THR A 65 -9.84 -7.27 4.26
CA THR A 65 -9.50 -8.61 3.76
C THR A 65 -8.53 -8.60 2.58
N ASP A 66 -8.65 -7.64 1.68
CA ASP A 66 -7.75 -7.45 0.54
C ASP A 66 -7.32 -5.98 0.46
N SER A 67 -6.24 -5.66 1.17
CA SER A 67 -5.95 -4.27 1.51
C SER A 67 -4.47 -3.93 1.55
N LEU A 68 -4.17 -2.72 1.08
CA LEU A 68 -2.90 -2.05 1.29
C LEU A 68 -2.99 -1.21 2.57
N ILE A 69 -2.14 -1.49 3.56
CA ILE A 69 -2.07 -0.73 4.82
C ILE A 69 -0.81 0.14 4.78
N ILE A 70 -1.01 1.45 4.81
CA ILE A 70 0.05 2.46 4.83
C ILE A 70 0.11 3.05 6.24
N LEU A 71 1.26 2.83 6.89
CA LEU A 71 1.51 3.21 8.27
C LEU A 71 2.62 4.26 8.35
N ASP A 72 2.62 4.99 9.47
CA ASP A 72 3.72 5.83 9.88
C ASP A 72 4.85 4.95 10.41
N LYS A 73 6.06 5.48 10.44
CA LYS A 73 7.25 4.72 10.84
C LYS A 73 7.11 4.12 12.25
N SER A 74 6.51 4.84 13.20
CA SER A 74 6.36 4.37 14.58
C SER A 74 5.32 3.27 14.70
N SER A 75 4.14 3.44 14.11
CA SER A 75 3.12 2.38 14.11
C SER A 75 3.62 1.14 13.37
N LYS A 76 4.31 1.32 12.23
CA LYS A 76 4.84 0.22 11.43
C LYS A 76 5.71 -0.72 12.26
N GLU A 77 6.67 -0.20 13.03
CA GLU A 77 7.53 -1.01 13.90
C GLU A 77 6.74 -1.82 14.96
N LYS A 78 5.61 -1.28 15.43
CA LYS A 78 4.78 -1.90 16.46
C LYS A 78 3.88 -3.01 15.94
N VAL A 79 3.35 -2.88 14.71
CA VAL A 79 2.32 -3.79 14.18
C VAL A 79 2.74 -4.60 12.95
N GLU A 80 3.82 -4.25 12.27
CA GLU A 80 4.25 -4.93 11.04
C GLU A 80 4.45 -6.43 11.24
N LYS A 81 5.07 -6.83 12.37
CA LYS A 81 5.33 -8.24 12.67
C LYS A 81 4.05 -9.07 12.81
N SER A 82 2.96 -8.49 13.31
CA SER A 82 1.68 -9.19 13.46
C SER A 82 0.83 -9.20 12.18
N MET A 83 1.12 -8.33 11.22
CA MET A 83 0.39 -8.25 9.94
C MET A 83 1.08 -8.99 8.80
N ARG A 84 2.42 -9.11 8.80
CA ARG A 84 3.20 -9.65 7.66
C ARG A 84 2.80 -11.05 7.20
N ASN A 85 2.27 -11.88 8.09
CA ASN A 85 1.86 -13.27 7.78
C ASN A 85 0.39 -13.39 7.33
N ILE A 86 -0.35 -12.28 7.27
CA ILE A 86 -1.78 -12.32 6.88
C ILE A 86 -1.86 -12.24 5.34
N PRO A 87 -2.50 -13.21 4.67
CA PRO A 87 -2.61 -13.20 3.22
C PRO A 87 -3.47 -12.02 2.74
N ASN A 88 -3.24 -11.59 1.49
CA ASN A 88 -3.96 -10.49 0.84
C ASN A 88 -3.84 -9.12 1.55
N ILE A 89 -2.91 -9.00 2.50
CA ILE A 89 -2.60 -7.74 3.18
C ILE A 89 -1.14 -7.41 2.95
N LYS A 90 -0.89 -6.17 2.53
CA LYS A 90 0.46 -5.63 2.44
C LYS A 90 0.59 -4.44 3.37
N VAL A 91 1.59 -4.48 4.25
CA VAL A 91 1.97 -3.35 5.10
C VAL A 91 3.15 -2.62 4.48
N THR A 92 3.07 -1.30 4.43
CA THR A 92 4.07 -0.44 3.80
C THR A 92 4.15 0.89 4.54
N ASP A 93 5.27 1.59 4.33
CA ASP A 93 5.40 2.99 4.74
C ASP A 93 4.92 3.90 3.61
N ILE A 94 4.75 5.17 3.93
CA ILE A 94 4.46 6.24 2.97
C ILE A 94 5.54 6.33 1.89
N ASN A 95 6.79 5.98 2.21
CA ASN A 95 7.90 6.03 1.27
C ASN A 95 7.98 4.83 0.32
N HIS A 96 7.35 3.70 0.65
CA HIS A 96 7.63 2.40 0.03
C HIS A 96 6.45 1.79 -0.76
N PHE A 97 5.36 2.54 -1.00
CA PHE A 97 4.25 2.08 -1.84
C PHE A 97 4.39 2.55 -3.29
N SER A 98 3.82 1.79 -4.22
CA SER A 98 3.77 2.12 -5.64
C SER A 98 2.34 2.29 -6.15
N ALA A 99 2.16 2.93 -7.31
CA ALA A 99 0.86 3.00 -7.98
C ALA A 99 0.29 1.60 -8.30
N PHE A 100 1.17 0.63 -8.58
CA PHE A 100 0.77 -0.75 -8.79
C PHE A 100 0.16 -1.37 -7.53
N ASP A 101 0.73 -1.10 -6.35
CA ASP A 101 0.18 -1.59 -5.09
C ASP A 101 -1.22 -1.05 -4.84
N ILE A 102 -1.42 0.26 -5.06
CA ILE A 102 -2.72 0.93 -4.90
C ILE A 102 -3.81 0.29 -5.78
N ILE A 103 -3.45 -0.10 -7.01
CA ILE A 103 -4.37 -0.75 -7.95
C ILE A 103 -4.62 -2.22 -7.57
N LYS A 104 -3.56 -2.93 -7.15
CA LYS A 104 -3.61 -4.36 -6.87
C LYS A 104 -4.57 -4.70 -5.74
N PHE A 105 -4.60 -3.90 -4.68
CA PHE A 105 -5.45 -4.14 -3.52
C PHE A 105 -6.81 -3.46 -3.68
N LYS A 106 -7.87 -4.12 -3.22
CA LYS A 106 -9.21 -3.55 -3.24
C LYS A 106 -9.32 -2.31 -2.35
N LYS A 107 -8.95 -2.43 -1.07
CA LYS A 107 -9.04 -1.34 -0.08
C LYS A 107 -7.67 -0.75 0.24
N ILE A 108 -7.67 0.52 0.66
CA ILE A 108 -6.48 1.20 1.18
C ILE A 108 -6.78 1.71 2.58
N VAL A 109 -5.88 1.41 3.51
CA VAL A 109 -6.00 1.79 4.91
C VAL A 109 -4.83 2.69 5.28
N PHE A 110 -5.12 3.87 5.81
CA PHE A 110 -4.12 4.81 6.32
C PHE A 110 -4.24 4.96 7.83
N THR A 111 -3.14 5.30 8.50
CA THR A 111 -3.24 5.93 9.84
C THR A 111 -3.37 7.45 9.72
N GLU A 112 -3.95 8.10 10.73
CA GLU A 112 -4.09 9.57 10.76
C GLU A 112 -2.75 10.29 10.56
N SER A 113 -1.70 9.84 11.26
CA SER A 113 -0.35 10.38 11.09
C SER A 113 0.18 10.16 9.68
N SER A 114 -0.15 9.02 9.05
CA SER A 114 0.27 8.72 7.68
C SER A 114 -0.34 9.65 6.65
N VAL A 115 -1.61 10.03 6.83
CA VAL A 115 -2.28 10.96 5.92
C VAL A 115 -1.59 12.32 5.94
N LYS A 116 -1.21 12.81 7.12
CA LYS A 116 -0.51 14.10 7.27
C LYS A 116 0.86 14.11 6.60
N GLU A 117 1.62 13.01 6.72
CA GLU A 117 2.91 12.89 6.05
C GLU A 117 2.77 12.68 4.54
N LEU A 118 1.73 11.99 4.09
CA LEU A 118 1.38 11.87 2.68
C LEU A 118 1.04 13.25 2.08
N GLU A 119 0.22 14.06 2.76
CA GLU A 119 -0.15 15.40 2.31
C GLU A 119 1.09 16.27 2.11
N LYS A 120 2.04 16.28 3.06
CA LYS A 120 3.30 17.03 2.93
C LYS A 120 4.13 16.61 1.71
N ARG A 121 4.06 15.35 1.31
CA ARG A 121 4.82 14.81 0.17
C ARG A 121 4.16 15.11 -1.17
N TYR A 122 2.83 15.18 -1.19
CA TYR A 122 2.03 15.31 -2.41
C TYR A 122 1.38 16.68 -2.60
N ALA A 123 1.43 17.58 -1.62
CA ALA A 123 1.37 19.03 -1.81
C ALA A 123 2.47 19.46 -2.80
#